data_AF-A0A7K3Y6H1-F1
#
_entry.id   AF-A0A7K3Y6H1-F1
#
_cell.length_a   1.000
_cell.length_b   1.000
_cell.length_c   1.000
_cell.angle_alpha   90.00
_cell.angle_beta   90.00
_cell.angle_gamma   90.00
#
_symmetry.space_group_name_H-M   'P 1'
#
loop_
_entity.id
_entity.type
_entity.pdbx_description
1 polymer ?
#
loop_
_entity_poly.entity_id
_entity_poly.type
_entity_poly.pdbx_seq_one_letter_code
_entity_poly.pdbx_strand_id
1 'polypeptide(L)'
;MYSYFGDPYNIEQFAIGFDLIGDHLSEDVISDIIAEIEELQDDFPDNRYFAIALGALYDIIGEQKEAFDALESQTLIVESSIILLRMARQLMLLGKEEDARELLEKIARQETEESVPRELHAMLAFARMNDREAFTGIWHGMIERFSLAEPIPVAELIRSPEIYSLLEDLPFREQIEGLEYLFSYQVPEGREAEVYSLIHNLRFYLKNLLFGVYIQSQREDITEYLPALPVIKAISEGSIEVVEKILSMHGPISDGVLRGEVEESIKDLRESGMEAAVLIELGNRASDPAQPAGETLDALREYTGGDDEPIIEVLNGISTEFLMEGARDLLLALHEAHPDDHRLIRRLYETLKLEENYDEALMLAGQYPFLEQEDDSFDTLKLNALSSSDKDAAFQHLLGEMKEKRMLERYADLFELALALDRMDEVSPLRQTFAAKRITEVTHMLNALDRLKKGKVKGGLALIDRAIGAGFPEDLALMISAHSLLSAGYPKRVVGLCEAMLKTPLPPEDVYPLLIRAYRELGREAEAREAEAAFEALQRPEV
;
A
#
# COMPACT_ATOMS: atom_id res chain seq x y z
N MET A 1 -19.06 -5.39 -5.63
CA MET A 1 -18.10 -4.83 -4.68
C MET A 1 -17.20 -6.00 -4.33
N TYR A 2 -15.90 -5.91 -4.58
CA TYR A 2 -14.98 -6.95 -4.12
C TYR A 2 -14.92 -6.83 -2.59
N SER A 3 -15.14 -7.93 -1.86
CA SER A 3 -14.93 -7.96 -0.42
C SER A 3 -13.62 -8.69 -0.11
N TYR A 4 -12.93 -8.27 0.94
CA TYR A 4 -11.61 -8.82 1.28
C TYR A 4 -11.65 -10.33 1.50
N PHE A 5 -12.64 -10.81 2.27
CA PHE A 5 -12.84 -12.24 2.52
C PHE A 5 -13.65 -12.91 1.41
N GLY A 6 -14.05 -12.17 0.37
CA GLY A 6 -14.52 -12.68 -0.91
C GLY A 6 -13.41 -13.23 -1.82
N ASP A 7 -12.13 -13.12 -1.44
CA ASP A 7 -11.01 -13.80 -2.11
C ASP A 7 -10.61 -15.08 -1.33
N PRO A 8 -10.71 -16.28 -1.96
CA PRO A 8 -10.24 -17.54 -1.37
C PRO A 8 -8.83 -17.46 -0.78
N TYR A 9 -7.90 -16.77 -1.45
CA TYR A 9 -6.51 -16.68 -1.01
C TYR A 9 -6.37 -15.94 0.32
N ASN A 10 -7.18 -14.90 0.55
CA ASN A 10 -7.18 -14.17 1.81
C ASN A 10 -7.73 -15.07 2.94
N ILE A 11 -8.81 -15.83 2.69
CA ILE A 11 -9.32 -16.77 3.70
C ILE A 11 -8.27 -17.82 4.08
N GLU A 12 -7.54 -18.37 3.10
CA GLU A 12 -6.48 -19.36 3.36
C GLU A 12 -5.40 -18.83 4.31
N GLN A 13 -5.05 -17.54 4.18
CA GLN A 13 -4.09 -16.91 5.08
C GLN A 13 -4.64 -16.72 6.49
N PHE A 14 -5.92 -16.36 6.64
CA PHE A 14 -6.53 -16.06 7.93
C PHE A 14 -7.07 -17.28 8.68
N ALA A 15 -7.34 -18.40 7.98
CA ALA A 15 -8.09 -19.54 8.51
C ALA A 15 -7.56 -20.08 9.85
N ILE A 16 -6.24 -20.20 10.01
CA ILE A 16 -5.62 -20.70 11.26
C ILE A 16 -5.52 -19.62 12.34
N GLY A 17 -5.57 -18.35 11.96
CA GLY A 17 -5.52 -17.20 12.86
C GLY A 17 -6.87 -16.88 13.49
N PHE A 18 -7.98 -17.20 12.84
CA PHE A 18 -9.32 -16.96 13.41
C PHE A 18 -9.50 -17.57 14.80
N ASP A 19 -8.86 -18.71 15.07
CA ASP A 19 -8.85 -19.36 16.38
C ASP A 19 -8.27 -18.48 17.52
N LEU A 20 -7.53 -17.43 17.18
CA LEU A 20 -6.87 -16.52 18.11
C LEU A 20 -7.69 -15.24 18.39
N ILE A 21 -8.84 -15.04 17.74
CA ILE A 21 -9.63 -13.81 17.90
C ILE A 21 -10.19 -13.64 19.31
N GLY A 22 -10.65 -14.73 19.94
CA GLY A 22 -11.31 -14.64 21.25
C GLY A 22 -12.54 -13.72 21.23
N ASP A 23 -12.63 -12.80 22.18
CA ASP A 23 -13.68 -11.77 22.30
C ASP A 23 -13.25 -10.40 21.76
N HIS A 24 -12.13 -10.33 21.03
CA HIS A 24 -11.55 -9.08 20.51
C HIS A 24 -12.17 -8.59 19.19
N LEU A 25 -13.15 -9.32 18.64
CA LEU A 25 -13.89 -8.92 17.44
C LEU A 25 -15.40 -9.04 17.69
N SER A 26 -16.17 -8.05 17.23
CA SER A 26 -17.62 -8.04 17.41
C SER A 26 -18.30 -9.16 16.63
N GLU A 27 -19.36 -9.73 17.22
CA GLU A 27 -20.19 -10.78 16.59
C GLU A 27 -20.75 -10.36 15.22
N ASP A 28 -21.09 -9.07 15.02
CA ASP A 28 -21.59 -8.55 13.74
C ASP A 28 -20.55 -8.71 12.61
N VAL A 29 -19.30 -8.27 12.87
CA VAL A 29 -18.19 -8.42 11.91
C VAL A 29 -17.86 -9.89 11.66
N ILE A 30 -17.90 -10.74 12.69
CA ILE A 30 -17.70 -12.18 12.52
C ILE A 30 -18.78 -12.78 11.61
N SER A 31 -20.04 -12.37 11.80
CA SER A 31 -21.18 -12.83 11.00
C SER A 31 -21.07 -12.42 9.53
N ASP A 32 -20.59 -11.20 9.27
CA ASP A 32 -20.33 -10.72 7.90
C ASP A 32 -19.25 -11.58 7.21
N ILE A 33 -18.15 -11.88 7.91
CA ILE A 33 -17.08 -12.75 7.38
C ILE A 33 -17.58 -14.17 7.13
N ILE A 34 -18.40 -14.73 8.03
CA ILE A 34 -19.02 -16.05 7.85
C ILE A 34 -19.83 -16.07 6.55
N ALA A 35 -20.70 -15.07 6.33
CA ALA A 35 -21.53 -15.01 5.14
C ALA A 35 -20.70 -14.98 3.85
N GLU A 36 -19.59 -14.24 3.82
CA GLU A 36 -18.68 -14.21 2.67
C GLU A 36 -18.02 -15.57 2.40
N ILE A 37 -17.55 -16.26 3.45
CA ILE A 37 -16.92 -17.57 3.30
C ILE A 37 -17.94 -18.62 2.86
N GLU A 38 -19.18 -18.57 3.35
CA GLU A 38 -20.26 -19.47 2.94
C GLU A 38 -20.61 -19.30 1.46
N GLU A 39 -20.70 -18.06 0.97
CA GLU A 39 -20.92 -17.78 -0.46
C GLU A 39 -19.81 -18.38 -1.33
N LEU A 40 -18.55 -18.32 -0.88
CA LEU A 40 -17.42 -18.92 -1.59
C LEU A 40 -17.36 -20.44 -1.48
N GLN A 41 -17.87 -21.03 -0.39
CA GLN A 41 -17.85 -22.47 -0.20
C GLN A 41 -18.66 -23.21 -1.28
N ASP A 42 -19.73 -22.59 -1.79
CA ASP A 42 -20.51 -23.12 -2.91
C ASP A 42 -19.67 -23.27 -4.20
N ASP A 43 -18.74 -22.35 -4.43
CA ASP A 43 -17.84 -22.35 -5.59
C ASP A 43 -16.57 -23.19 -5.37
N PHE A 44 -16.13 -23.36 -4.12
CA PHE A 44 -14.94 -24.13 -3.73
C PHE A 44 -15.23 -25.15 -2.61
N PRO A 45 -16.06 -26.18 -2.87
CA PRO A 45 -16.55 -27.10 -1.84
C PRO A 45 -15.45 -27.98 -1.20
N ASP A 46 -14.30 -28.08 -1.86
CA ASP A 46 -13.15 -28.89 -1.42
C ASP A 46 -12.02 -28.04 -0.79
N ASN A 47 -12.28 -26.78 -0.43
CA ASN A 47 -11.28 -25.96 0.25
C ASN A 47 -11.31 -26.20 1.77
N ARG A 48 -10.31 -26.95 2.26
CA ARG A 48 -10.17 -27.27 3.70
C ARG A 48 -10.05 -26.04 4.59
N TYR A 49 -9.49 -24.94 4.09
CA TYR A 49 -9.29 -23.73 4.89
C TYR A 49 -10.62 -23.04 5.19
N PHE A 50 -11.62 -23.19 4.31
CA PHE A 50 -12.95 -22.64 4.55
C PHE A 50 -13.66 -23.37 5.69
N ALA A 51 -13.59 -24.71 5.73
CA ALA A 51 -14.13 -25.48 6.85
C ALA A 51 -13.43 -25.16 8.18
N ILE A 52 -12.10 -24.98 8.16
CA ILE A 52 -11.32 -24.58 9.33
C ILE A 52 -11.74 -23.18 9.81
N ALA A 53 -11.87 -22.22 8.88
CA ALA A 53 -12.27 -20.85 9.16
C ALA A 53 -13.70 -20.78 9.72
N LEU A 54 -14.69 -21.35 9.02
CA LEU A 54 -16.08 -21.39 9.47
C LEU A 54 -16.21 -22.11 10.80
N GLY A 55 -15.54 -23.25 10.96
CA GLY A 55 -15.53 -24.00 12.23
C GLY A 55 -14.95 -23.20 13.39
N ALA A 56 -13.99 -22.31 13.16
CA ALA A 56 -13.44 -21.40 14.16
C ALA A 56 -14.38 -20.22 14.45
N LEU A 57 -14.89 -19.55 13.42
CA LEU A 57 -15.74 -18.37 13.54
C LEU A 57 -17.09 -18.72 14.21
N TYR A 58 -17.73 -19.81 13.82
CA TYR A 58 -18.95 -20.30 14.48
C TYR A 58 -18.72 -20.70 15.94
N ASP A 59 -17.56 -21.29 16.27
CA ASP A 59 -17.20 -21.62 17.65
C ASP A 59 -17.07 -20.36 18.52
N ILE A 60 -16.50 -19.28 17.97
CA ILE A 60 -16.31 -18.00 18.68
C ILE A 60 -17.66 -17.38 19.06
N ILE A 61 -18.62 -17.34 18.13
CA ILE A 61 -19.97 -16.80 18.39
C ILE A 61 -20.88 -17.78 19.14
N GLY A 62 -20.38 -18.97 19.49
CA GLY A 62 -21.11 -19.96 20.28
C GLY A 62 -22.10 -20.84 19.51
N GLU A 63 -22.12 -20.78 18.18
CA GLU A 63 -22.98 -21.57 17.30
C GLU A 63 -22.35 -22.94 17.03
N GLN A 64 -22.33 -23.78 18.07
CA GLN A 64 -21.57 -25.04 18.08
C GLN A 64 -22.05 -26.08 17.07
N LYS A 65 -23.33 -26.03 16.72
CA LYS A 65 -23.90 -26.96 15.74
C LYS A 65 -23.48 -26.55 14.33
N GLU A 66 -23.52 -25.27 14.03
CA GLU A 66 -23.10 -24.66 12.77
C GLU A 66 -21.60 -24.87 12.56
N ALA A 67 -20.79 -24.72 13.63
CA ALA A 67 -19.37 -25.08 13.61
C ALA A 67 -19.14 -26.56 13.26
N PHE A 68 -19.96 -27.46 13.79
CA PHE A 68 -19.90 -28.89 13.45
C PHE A 68 -20.34 -29.14 12.00
N ASP A 69 -21.46 -28.56 11.57
CA ASP A 69 -22.04 -28.74 10.24
C ASP A 69 -21.06 -28.22 9.15
N ALA A 70 -20.39 -27.09 9.40
CA ALA A 70 -19.34 -26.56 8.52
C ALA A 70 -18.19 -27.55 8.31
N LEU A 71 -17.71 -28.18 9.39
CA LEU A 71 -16.66 -29.20 9.36
C LEU A 71 -17.12 -30.51 8.69
N GLU A 72 -18.39 -30.90 8.87
CA GLU A 72 -18.98 -32.13 8.31
C GLU A 72 -19.27 -32.02 6.80
N SER A 73 -19.60 -30.81 6.34
CA SER A 73 -20.07 -30.55 4.97
C SER A 73 -19.08 -30.95 3.85
N GLN A 74 -17.78 -31.05 4.14
CA GLN A 74 -16.74 -31.29 3.14
C GLN A 74 -16.40 -32.78 2.99
N THR A 75 -17.25 -33.52 2.26
CA THR A 75 -17.15 -35.00 2.10
C THR A 75 -15.80 -35.55 1.63
N LEU A 76 -14.97 -34.80 0.88
CA LEU A 76 -13.62 -35.21 0.47
C LEU A 76 -12.56 -35.03 1.56
N ILE A 77 -12.85 -34.23 2.60
CA ILE A 77 -11.89 -33.78 3.63
C ILE A 77 -12.28 -34.27 5.03
N VAL A 78 -13.51 -34.73 5.26
CA VAL A 78 -13.97 -35.30 6.55
C VAL A 78 -13.09 -36.44 7.07
N GLU A 79 -12.30 -37.10 6.22
CA GLU A 79 -11.32 -38.12 6.66
C GLU A 79 -10.01 -37.54 7.20
N SER A 80 -9.79 -36.23 7.05
CA SER A 80 -8.65 -35.51 7.57
C SER A 80 -8.70 -35.49 9.10
N SER A 81 -7.65 -36.01 9.73
CA SER A 81 -7.60 -36.16 11.20
C SER A 81 -7.74 -34.82 11.93
N ILE A 82 -7.31 -33.70 11.34
CA ILE A 82 -7.48 -32.35 11.94
C ILE A 82 -8.96 -31.94 11.99
N ILE A 83 -9.72 -32.21 10.93
CA ILE A 83 -11.17 -31.94 10.89
C ILE A 83 -11.90 -32.84 11.88
N LEU A 84 -11.54 -34.12 11.93
CA LEU A 84 -12.11 -35.06 12.90
C LEU A 84 -11.83 -34.66 14.36
N LEU A 85 -10.63 -34.14 14.64
CA LEU A 85 -10.33 -33.55 15.95
C LEU A 85 -11.29 -32.38 16.23
N ARG A 86 -11.41 -31.41 15.33
CA ARG A 86 -12.30 -30.25 15.55
C ARG A 86 -13.77 -30.65 15.70
N MET A 87 -14.26 -31.60 14.89
CA MET A 87 -15.60 -32.17 15.02
C MET A 87 -15.82 -32.83 16.39
N ALA A 88 -14.86 -33.64 16.85
CA ALA A 88 -14.95 -34.28 18.16
C ALA A 88 -15.05 -33.25 19.29
N ARG A 89 -14.32 -32.12 19.19
CA ARG A 89 -14.45 -31.01 20.14
C ARG A 89 -15.87 -30.42 20.12
N GLN A 90 -16.44 -30.15 18.94
CA GLN A 90 -17.81 -29.59 18.88
C GLN A 90 -18.85 -30.56 19.43
N LEU A 91 -18.69 -31.87 19.18
CA LEU A 91 -19.54 -32.88 19.81
C LEU A 91 -19.42 -32.88 21.34
N MET A 92 -18.21 -32.72 21.90
CA MET A 92 -18.02 -32.57 23.34
C MET A 92 -18.74 -31.33 23.89
N LEU A 93 -18.64 -30.18 23.20
CA LEU A 93 -19.32 -28.95 23.61
C LEU A 93 -20.85 -29.03 23.50
N LEU A 94 -21.35 -29.82 22.54
CA LEU A 94 -22.77 -30.16 22.39
C LEU A 94 -23.25 -31.22 23.41
N GLY A 95 -22.37 -31.74 24.27
CA GLY A 95 -22.68 -32.79 25.25
C GLY A 95 -22.86 -34.19 24.65
N LYS A 96 -22.42 -34.41 23.41
CA LYS A 96 -22.45 -35.70 22.69
C LYS A 96 -21.13 -36.46 22.91
N GLU A 97 -20.85 -36.79 24.16
CA GLU A 97 -19.56 -37.37 24.57
C GLU A 97 -19.24 -38.72 23.91
N GLU A 98 -20.24 -39.59 23.71
CA GLU A 98 -20.04 -40.89 23.06
C GLU A 98 -19.67 -40.74 21.58
N ASP A 99 -20.39 -39.88 20.85
CA ASP A 99 -20.10 -39.59 19.43
C ASP A 99 -18.69 -38.98 19.28
N ALA A 100 -18.32 -38.07 20.18
CA ALA A 100 -16.98 -37.50 20.22
C ALA A 100 -15.92 -38.59 20.47
N ARG A 101 -16.18 -39.50 21.43
CA ARG A 101 -15.27 -40.60 21.75
C ARG A 101 -15.07 -41.54 20.57
N GLU A 102 -16.12 -41.87 19.82
CA GLU A 102 -16.01 -42.70 18.62
C GLU A 102 -15.08 -42.07 17.57
N LEU A 103 -15.17 -40.75 17.35
CA LEU A 103 -14.26 -40.03 16.46
C LEU A 103 -12.82 -40.03 16.97
N LEU A 104 -12.59 -39.77 18.26
CA LEU A 104 -11.26 -39.76 18.85
C LEU A 104 -10.61 -41.15 18.79
N GLU A 105 -11.36 -42.23 19.07
CA GLU A 105 -10.88 -43.60 18.92
C GLU A 105 -10.55 -43.94 17.47
N LYS A 106 -11.33 -43.44 16.50
CA LYS A 106 -11.04 -43.60 15.08
C LYS A 106 -9.70 -42.98 14.72
N ILE A 107 -9.43 -41.73 15.16
CA ILE A 107 -8.16 -41.03 14.92
C ILE A 107 -7.00 -41.80 15.57
N ALA A 108 -7.16 -42.21 16.84
CA ALA A 108 -6.13 -42.93 17.59
C ALA A 108 -5.75 -44.30 16.98
N ARG A 109 -6.65 -44.93 16.21
CA ARG A 109 -6.43 -46.23 15.55
C ARG A 109 -5.93 -46.10 14.10
N GLN A 110 -5.85 -44.88 13.54
CA GLN A 110 -5.33 -44.69 12.19
C GLN A 110 -3.85 -45.09 12.13
N GLU A 111 -3.46 -45.78 11.06
CA GLU A 111 -2.05 -46.10 10.82
C GLU A 111 -1.25 -44.80 10.63
N THR A 112 -0.30 -44.56 11.52
CA THR A 112 0.46 -43.31 11.55
C THR A 112 1.59 -43.30 10.52
N GLU A 113 2.07 -44.46 10.05
CA GLU A 113 3.19 -44.59 9.08
C GLU A 113 4.42 -43.72 9.43
N GLU A 114 4.67 -43.45 10.72
CA GLU A 114 5.70 -42.52 11.21
C GLU A 114 5.56 -41.08 10.68
N SER A 115 4.36 -40.69 10.26
CA SER A 115 4.00 -39.32 9.87
C SER A 115 3.78 -38.45 11.12
N VAL A 116 4.61 -37.41 11.26
CA VAL A 116 4.54 -36.45 12.38
C VAL A 116 3.12 -35.88 12.56
N PRO A 117 2.46 -35.32 11.53
CA PRO A 117 1.09 -34.83 11.70
C PRO A 117 0.11 -35.88 12.20
N ARG A 118 0.17 -37.14 11.69
CA ARG A 118 -0.76 -38.19 12.12
C ARG A 118 -0.53 -38.62 13.57
N GLU A 119 0.72 -38.71 13.99
CA GLU A 119 1.05 -39.03 15.38
C GLU A 119 0.63 -37.92 16.33
N LEU A 120 0.81 -36.66 15.95
CA LEU A 120 0.32 -35.51 16.71
C LEU A 120 -1.21 -35.51 16.81
N HIS A 121 -1.93 -35.84 15.74
CA HIS A 121 -3.38 -35.97 15.80
C HIS A 121 -3.83 -37.10 16.73
N ALA A 122 -3.17 -38.26 16.68
CA ALA A 122 -3.42 -39.37 17.60
C ALA A 122 -3.10 -39.00 19.04
N MET A 123 -1.99 -38.30 19.27
CA MET A 123 -1.59 -37.76 20.56
C MET A 123 -2.68 -36.86 21.15
N LEU A 124 -3.15 -35.86 20.40
CA LEU A 124 -4.25 -34.98 20.84
C LEU A 124 -5.55 -35.76 21.08
N ALA A 125 -5.84 -36.77 20.27
CA ALA A 125 -7.02 -37.61 20.47
C ALA A 125 -6.96 -38.37 21.81
N PHE A 126 -5.81 -38.97 22.15
CA PHE A 126 -5.59 -39.59 23.46
C PHE A 126 -5.70 -38.57 24.60
N ALA A 127 -5.16 -37.36 24.42
CA ALA A 127 -5.24 -36.31 25.41
C ALA A 127 -6.69 -35.97 25.78
N ARG A 128 -7.54 -35.76 24.76
CA ARG A 128 -8.97 -35.45 24.92
C ARG A 128 -9.79 -36.61 25.51
N MET A 129 -9.33 -37.84 25.34
CA MET A 129 -9.88 -39.03 26.02
C MET A 129 -9.35 -39.21 27.46
N ASN A 130 -8.51 -38.29 27.95
CA ASN A 130 -7.80 -38.36 29.23
C ASN A 130 -6.83 -39.56 29.35
N ASP A 131 -6.29 -40.06 28.23
CA ASP A 131 -5.27 -41.11 28.22
C ASP A 131 -3.86 -40.51 28.22
N ARG A 132 -3.39 -40.17 29.42
CA ARG A 132 -2.06 -39.61 29.63
C ARG A 132 -0.94 -40.55 29.17
N GLU A 133 -1.07 -41.85 29.42
CA GLU A 133 0.01 -42.80 29.14
C GLU A 133 0.27 -42.88 27.63
N ALA A 134 -0.80 -43.05 26.83
CA ALA A 134 -0.70 -43.07 25.38
C ALA A 134 -0.20 -41.74 24.80
N PHE A 135 -0.70 -40.60 25.32
CA PHE A 135 -0.19 -39.27 24.95
C PHE A 135 1.33 -39.17 25.15
N THR A 136 1.80 -39.49 26.36
CA THR A 136 3.24 -39.39 26.69
C THR A 136 4.08 -40.35 25.87
N GLY A 137 3.59 -41.57 25.63
CA GLY A 137 4.30 -42.57 24.85
C GLY A 137 4.53 -42.13 23.40
N ILE A 138 3.54 -41.48 22.78
CA ILE A 138 3.70 -40.92 21.42
C ILE A 138 4.70 -39.77 21.44
N TRP A 139 4.57 -38.83 22.39
CA TRP A 139 5.49 -37.69 22.50
C TRP A 139 6.94 -38.13 22.66
N HIS A 140 7.22 -39.01 23.63
CA HIS A 140 8.58 -39.52 23.86
C HIS A 140 9.10 -40.29 22.65
N GLY A 141 8.26 -41.08 21.99
CA GLY A 141 8.63 -41.77 20.75
C GLY A 141 9.04 -40.80 19.63
N MET A 142 8.33 -39.68 19.47
CA MET A 142 8.70 -38.64 18.51
C MET A 142 10.03 -37.97 18.89
N ILE A 143 10.19 -37.53 20.14
CA ILE A 143 11.43 -36.90 20.64
C ILE A 143 12.65 -37.81 20.41
N GLU A 144 12.55 -39.10 20.72
CA GLU A 144 13.61 -40.08 20.50
C GLU A 144 13.91 -40.29 19.02
N ARG A 145 12.89 -40.52 18.19
CA ARG A 145 13.05 -40.81 16.76
C ARG A 145 13.66 -39.64 16.00
N PHE A 146 13.25 -38.41 16.32
CA PHE A 146 13.80 -37.20 15.70
C PHE A 146 15.07 -36.67 16.38
N SER A 147 15.54 -37.35 17.44
CA SER A 147 16.76 -36.97 18.16
C SER A 147 16.74 -35.52 18.65
N LEU A 148 15.58 -35.05 19.11
CA LEU A 148 15.37 -33.69 19.64
C LEU A 148 15.91 -33.55 21.06
N ALA A 149 17.16 -34.00 21.27
CA ALA A 149 17.77 -34.13 22.59
C ALA A 149 17.97 -32.77 23.27
N GLU A 150 17.60 -32.70 24.55
CA GLU A 150 17.88 -31.54 25.40
C GLU A 150 19.26 -31.64 26.09
N PRO A 151 19.97 -30.52 26.31
CA PRO A 151 19.59 -29.15 25.95
C PRO A 151 19.93 -28.80 24.50
N ILE A 152 18.99 -28.15 23.81
CA ILE A 152 19.20 -27.60 22.46
C ILE A 152 20.10 -26.35 22.58
N PRO A 153 21.14 -26.19 21.74
CA PRO A 153 21.92 -24.95 21.73
C PRO A 153 21.03 -23.75 21.40
N VAL A 154 20.96 -22.77 22.32
CA VAL A 154 20.08 -21.58 22.18
C VAL A 154 20.29 -20.85 20.85
N ALA A 155 21.53 -20.73 20.40
CA ALA A 155 21.83 -20.10 19.11
C ALA A 155 21.29 -20.88 17.89
N GLU A 156 21.14 -22.21 18.00
CA GLU A 156 20.54 -23.03 16.95
C GLU A 156 19.01 -22.93 16.98
N LEU A 157 18.42 -22.97 18.18
CA LEU A 157 16.97 -22.80 18.36
C LEU A 157 16.49 -21.44 17.84
N ILE A 158 17.20 -20.35 18.16
CA ILE A 158 16.84 -19.00 17.68
C ILE A 158 16.94 -18.90 16.16
N ARG A 159 17.92 -19.58 15.55
CA ARG A 159 18.15 -19.50 14.11
C ARG A 159 17.11 -20.28 13.31
N SER A 160 16.65 -21.40 13.85
CA SER A 160 15.78 -22.35 13.13
C SER A 160 14.83 -23.06 14.10
N PRO A 161 13.85 -22.34 14.70
CA PRO A 161 12.90 -22.93 15.65
C PRO A 161 12.10 -24.09 15.07
N GLU A 162 11.83 -24.06 13.77
CA GLU A 162 11.06 -25.05 13.02
C GLU A 162 11.68 -26.44 12.99
N ILE A 163 13.01 -26.52 13.19
CA ILE A 163 13.72 -27.81 13.23
C ILE A 163 13.50 -28.52 14.58
N TYR A 164 13.19 -27.75 15.63
CA TYR A 164 13.10 -28.24 17.00
C TYR A 164 11.68 -28.28 17.54
N SER A 165 10.70 -27.81 16.76
CA SER A 165 9.28 -27.91 17.08
C SER A 165 8.64 -29.08 16.34
N LEU A 166 7.94 -29.92 17.09
CA LEU A 166 7.02 -30.91 16.54
C LEU A 166 5.65 -30.31 16.31
N LEU A 167 5.21 -29.35 17.13
CA LEU A 167 3.85 -28.81 17.06
C LEU A 167 3.63 -27.86 15.89
N GLU A 168 4.67 -27.23 15.34
CA GLU A 168 4.56 -26.21 14.29
C GLU A 168 3.71 -26.60 13.07
N ASP A 169 3.69 -27.88 12.68
CA ASP A 169 2.89 -28.38 11.56
C ASP A 169 1.37 -28.37 11.81
N LEU A 170 0.93 -28.12 13.05
CA LEU A 170 -0.48 -28.05 13.42
C LEU A 170 -1.02 -26.60 13.31
N PRO A 171 -2.33 -26.39 13.12
CA PRO A 171 -2.92 -25.06 13.29
C PRO A 171 -2.78 -24.55 14.73
N PHE A 172 -2.80 -23.22 14.93
CA PHE A 172 -2.52 -22.61 16.23
C PHE A 172 -3.36 -23.16 17.38
N ARG A 173 -4.66 -23.41 17.17
CA ARG A 173 -5.53 -24.04 18.19
C ARG A 173 -4.94 -25.36 18.71
N GLU A 174 -4.56 -26.25 17.81
CA GLU A 174 -4.02 -27.56 18.15
C GLU A 174 -2.58 -27.49 18.69
N GLN A 175 -1.78 -26.51 18.26
CA GLN A 175 -0.48 -26.21 18.90
C GLN A 175 -0.65 -25.82 20.38
N ILE A 176 -1.54 -24.87 20.64
CA ILE A 176 -1.83 -24.35 21.98
C ILE A 176 -2.35 -25.49 22.87
N GLU A 177 -3.30 -26.28 22.37
CA GLU A 177 -3.83 -27.43 23.11
C GLU A 177 -2.74 -28.48 23.40
N GLY A 178 -1.86 -28.76 22.43
CA GLY A 178 -0.72 -29.65 22.61
C GLY A 178 0.19 -29.20 23.75
N LEU A 179 0.57 -27.92 23.78
CA LEU A 179 1.35 -27.31 24.87
C LEU A 179 0.64 -27.41 26.21
N GLU A 180 -0.67 -27.09 26.27
CA GLU A 180 -1.46 -27.18 27.50
C GLU A 180 -1.48 -28.61 28.07
N TYR A 181 -1.57 -29.62 27.21
CA TYR A 181 -1.46 -31.02 27.63
C TYR A 181 -0.05 -31.40 28.07
N LEU A 182 0.99 -30.94 27.36
CA LEU A 182 2.38 -31.16 27.81
C LEU A 182 2.59 -30.61 29.22
N PHE A 183 2.09 -29.41 29.51
CA PHE A 183 2.15 -28.81 30.85
C PHE A 183 1.34 -29.58 31.88
N SER A 184 0.05 -29.83 31.62
CA SER A 184 -0.86 -30.49 32.57
C SER A 184 -0.44 -31.94 32.89
N TYR A 185 0.10 -32.66 31.90
CA TYR A 185 0.65 -34.01 32.07
C TYR A 185 2.10 -34.05 32.52
N GLN A 186 2.70 -32.89 32.82
CA GLN A 186 4.05 -32.81 33.40
C GLN A 186 5.14 -33.49 32.53
N VAL A 187 5.01 -33.46 31.19
CA VAL A 187 5.98 -33.95 30.20
C VAL A 187 7.04 -32.89 29.89
N PRO A 188 8.25 -32.89 30.49
CA PRO A 188 9.19 -31.78 30.40
C PRO A 188 9.88 -31.64 29.03
N GLU A 189 10.03 -32.73 28.28
CA GLU A 189 10.87 -32.79 27.08
C GLU A 189 10.30 -31.94 25.93
N GLY A 190 11.13 -31.11 25.30
CA GLY A 190 10.81 -30.29 24.13
C GLY A 190 10.07 -28.99 24.45
N ARG A 191 9.56 -28.81 25.67
CA ARG A 191 8.64 -27.70 26.01
C ARG A 191 9.18 -26.31 25.71
N GLU A 192 10.42 -26.03 26.08
CA GLU A 192 10.99 -24.68 25.91
C GLU A 192 11.12 -24.35 24.41
N ALA A 193 11.45 -25.34 23.58
CA ALA A 193 11.50 -25.20 22.12
C ALA A 193 10.11 -24.98 21.51
N GLU A 194 9.10 -25.73 21.95
CA GLU A 194 7.72 -25.55 21.49
C GLU A 194 7.14 -24.19 21.90
N VAL A 195 7.39 -23.74 23.13
CA VAL A 195 6.97 -22.42 23.60
C VAL A 195 7.63 -21.32 22.76
N TYR A 196 8.94 -21.41 22.54
CA TYR A 196 9.65 -20.45 21.70
C TYR A 196 9.11 -20.45 20.27
N SER A 197 8.93 -21.63 19.66
CA SER A 197 8.44 -21.77 18.29
C SER A 197 7.03 -21.20 18.13
N LEU A 198 6.09 -21.47 19.05
CA LEU A 198 4.75 -20.88 18.99
C LEU A 198 4.81 -19.34 19.00
N ILE A 199 5.55 -18.75 19.94
CA ILE A 199 5.67 -17.29 20.07
C ILE A 199 6.32 -16.68 18.82
N HIS A 200 7.36 -17.34 18.30
CA HIS A 200 8.02 -16.96 17.06
C HIS A 200 7.05 -17.00 15.87
N ASN A 201 6.29 -18.08 15.72
CA ASN A 201 5.37 -18.29 14.61
C ASN A 201 4.19 -17.32 14.64
N LEU A 202 3.63 -17.03 15.82
CA LEU A 202 2.59 -16.00 15.97
C LEU A 202 3.10 -14.62 15.48
N ARG A 203 4.33 -14.26 15.86
CA ARG A 203 4.97 -13.01 15.41
C ARG A 203 5.10 -12.96 13.89
N PHE A 204 5.67 -13.99 13.28
CA PHE A 204 5.84 -14.03 11.82
C PHE A 204 4.51 -14.03 11.08
N TYR A 205 3.52 -14.76 11.60
CA TYR A 205 2.18 -14.82 11.03
C TYR A 205 1.53 -13.44 10.96
N LEU A 206 1.50 -12.68 12.07
CA LEU A 206 0.90 -11.34 12.10
C LEU A 206 1.63 -10.33 11.21
N LYS A 207 2.96 -10.35 11.19
CA LYS A 207 3.74 -9.51 10.26
C LYS A 207 3.42 -9.82 8.80
N ASN A 208 3.23 -11.10 8.46
CA ASN A 208 2.88 -11.50 7.10
C ASN A 208 1.46 -11.05 6.71
N LEU A 209 0.49 -11.11 7.63
CA LEU A 209 -0.87 -10.59 7.36
C LEU A 209 -0.84 -9.08 7.08
N LEU A 210 -0.13 -8.30 7.90
CA LEU A 210 0.04 -6.86 7.68
C LEU A 210 0.76 -6.57 6.36
N PHE A 211 1.83 -7.31 6.06
CA PHE A 211 2.53 -7.16 4.79
C PHE A 211 1.64 -7.47 3.58
N GLY A 212 0.74 -8.45 3.70
CA GLY A 212 -0.30 -8.74 2.71
C GLY A 212 -1.19 -7.53 2.45
N VAL A 213 -1.68 -6.90 3.52
CA VAL A 213 -2.47 -5.66 3.47
C VAL A 213 -1.69 -4.53 2.78
N TYR A 214 -0.42 -4.32 3.13
CA TYR A 214 0.42 -3.31 2.48
C TYR A 214 0.59 -3.55 0.98
N ILE A 215 0.82 -4.80 0.54
CA ILE A 215 0.94 -5.10 -0.88
C ILE A 215 -0.38 -4.83 -1.62
N GLN A 216 -1.51 -5.22 -1.03
CA GLN A 216 -2.84 -4.98 -1.62
C GLN A 216 -3.16 -3.49 -1.70
N SER A 217 -2.78 -2.71 -0.67
CA SER A 217 -2.94 -1.24 -0.66
C SER A 217 -2.23 -0.50 -1.79
N GLN A 218 -1.22 -1.13 -2.41
CA GLN A 218 -0.49 -0.56 -3.55
C GLN A 218 -1.08 -0.98 -4.91
N ARG A 219 -2.02 -1.92 -4.94
CA ARG A 219 -2.55 -2.54 -6.17
C ARG A 219 -4.03 -2.27 -6.40
N GLU A 220 -4.81 -2.19 -5.34
CA GLU A 220 -6.27 -2.18 -5.34
C GLU A 220 -6.82 -0.94 -4.62
N ASP A 221 -8.13 -0.72 -4.71
CA ASP A 221 -8.78 0.42 -4.04
C ASP A 221 -8.68 0.25 -2.51
N ILE A 222 -8.49 1.37 -1.82
CA ILE A 222 -8.23 1.45 -0.37
C ILE A 222 -9.32 0.73 0.43
N THR A 223 -10.56 0.77 -0.03
CA THR A 223 -11.70 0.16 0.65
C THR A 223 -11.66 -1.36 0.69
N GLU A 224 -10.88 -2.01 -0.18
CA GLU A 224 -10.95 -3.47 -0.36
C GLU A 224 -10.24 -4.26 0.73
N TYR A 225 -9.29 -3.69 1.48
CA TYR A 225 -8.56 -4.38 2.57
C TYR A 225 -8.82 -3.85 3.97
N LEU A 226 -9.58 -2.75 4.14
CA LEU A 226 -10.00 -2.26 5.45
C LEU A 226 -10.67 -3.34 6.33
N PRO A 227 -11.47 -4.29 5.79
CA PRO A 227 -12.06 -5.36 6.59
C PRO A 227 -11.02 -6.30 7.25
N ALA A 228 -9.80 -6.38 6.73
CA ALA A 228 -8.75 -7.24 7.27
C ALA A 228 -8.16 -6.70 8.59
N LEU A 229 -8.06 -5.37 8.71
CA LEU A 229 -7.34 -4.73 9.82
C LEU A 229 -7.96 -5.01 11.19
N PRO A 230 -9.31 -4.92 11.40
CA PRO A 230 -9.93 -5.30 12.66
C PRO A 230 -9.66 -6.75 13.05
N VAL A 231 -9.62 -7.66 12.05
CA VAL A 231 -9.33 -9.08 12.26
C VAL A 231 -7.87 -9.27 12.68
N ILE A 232 -6.90 -8.63 12.01
CA ILE A 232 -5.48 -8.67 12.37
C ILE A 232 -5.28 -8.14 13.80
N LYS A 233 -5.93 -7.02 14.15
CA LYS A 233 -5.89 -6.46 15.49
C LYS A 233 -6.39 -7.46 16.53
N ALA A 234 -7.55 -8.08 16.30
CA ALA A 234 -8.13 -9.07 17.21
C ALA A 234 -7.24 -10.31 17.36
N ILE A 235 -6.67 -10.82 16.27
CA ILE A 235 -5.70 -11.93 16.30
C ILE A 235 -4.47 -11.55 17.12
N SER A 236 -3.95 -10.33 16.99
CA SER A 236 -2.83 -9.85 17.80
C SER A 236 -3.15 -9.83 19.29
N GLU A 237 -4.29 -9.26 19.66
CA GLU A 237 -4.73 -9.17 21.07
C GLU A 237 -4.89 -10.57 21.69
N GLY A 238 -5.60 -11.49 21.04
CA GLY A 238 -5.74 -12.84 21.56
C GLY A 238 -4.45 -13.68 21.48
N SER A 239 -3.56 -13.40 20.53
CA SER A 239 -2.20 -14.00 20.52
C SER A 239 -1.41 -13.61 21.77
N ILE A 240 -1.48 -12.35 22.22
CA ILE A 240 -0.84 -11.89 23.44
C ILE A 240 -1.39 -12.62 24.66
N GLU A 241 -2.71 -12.77 24.76
CA GLU A 241 -3.36 -13.51 25.87
C GLU A 241 -2.92 -14.98 25.90
N VAL A 242 -2.84 -15.62 24.74
CA VAL A 242 -2.31 -16.98 24.60
C VAL A 242 -0.85 -17.05 25.08
N VAL A 243 0.00 -16.14 24.62
CA VAL A 243 1.42 -16.12 25.02
C VAL A 243 1.56 -15.92 26.54
N GLU A 244 0.81 -15.00 27.12
CA GLU A 244 0.81 -14.75 28.57
C GLU A 244 0.36 -15.99 29.35
N LYS A 245 -0.71 -16.67 28.90
CA LYS A 245 -1.17 -17.93 29.48
C LYS A 245 -0.08 -19.00 29.40
N ILE A 246 0.51 -19.23 28.23
CA ILE A 246 1.53 -20.26 28.02
C ILE A 246 2.78 -20.00 28.87
N LEU A 247 3.27 -18.76 28.91
CA LEU A 247 4.42 -18.39 29.75
C LEU A 247 4.11 -18.54 31.25
N SER A 248 2.88 -18.26 31.68
CA SER A 248 2.46 -18.49 33.07
C SER A 248 2.49 -19.98 33.45
N MET A 249 2.16 -20.87 32.50
CA MET A 249 2.17 -22.32 32.70
C MET A 249 3.59 -22.91 32.63
N HIS A 250 4.43 -22.39 31.73
CA HIS A 250 5.82 -22.81 31.55
C HIS A 250 6.70 -22.40 32.74
N GLY A 251 6.53 -21.18 33.23
CA GLY A 251 7.48 -20.53 34.14
C GLY A 251 8.61 -19.81 33.39
N PRO A 252 9.57 -19.22 34.12
CA PRO A 252 10.57 -18.35 33.52
C PRO A 252 11.50 -19.12 32.57
N ILE A 253 11.70 -18.58 31.36
CA ILE A 253 12.71 -19.07 30.41
C ILE A 253 14.09 -18.94 31.06
N SER A 254 14.82 -20.05 31.10
CA SER A 254 16.04 -20.15 31.89
C SER A 254 17.22 -19.41 31.26
N ASP A 255 17.34 -19.47 29.94
CA ASP A 255 18.40 -18.78 29.21
C ASP A 255 18.07 -17.30 28.97
N GLY A 256 19.05 -16.42 29.24
CA GLY A 256 18.86 -14.97 29.14
C GLY A 256 18.78 -14.45 27.70
N VAL A 257 19.43 -15.11 26.74
CA VAL A 257 19.38 -14.75 25.32
C VAL A 257 18.03 -15.15 24.75
N LEU A 258 17.60 -16.39 24.99
CA LEU A 258 16.29 -16.87 24.53
C LEU A 258 15.15 -16.04 25.12
N ARG A 259 15.25 -15.66 26.40
CA ARG A 259 14.30 -14.75 27.02
C ARG A 259 14.22 -13.40 26.31
N GLY A 260 15.35 -12.82 25.93
CA GLY A 260 15.39 -11.57 25.17
C GLY A 260 14.68 -11.67 23.82
N GLU A 261 14.86 -12.79 23.10
CA GLU A 261 14.16 -13.04 21.83
C GLU A 261 12.65 -13.23 22.00
N VAL A 262 12.22 -13.85 23.11
CA VAL A 262 10.79 -13.97 23.44
C VAL A 262 10.20 -12.61 23.79
N GLU A 263 10.90 -11.80 24.59
CA GLU A 263 10.46 -10.44 24.91
C GLU A 263 10.34 -9.57 23.65
N GLU A 264 11.28 -9.67 22.70
CA GLU A 264 11.21 -8.98 21.41
C GLU A 264 10.06 -9.50 20.54
N SER A 265 9.84 -10.82 20.50
CA SER A 265 8.72 -11.39 19.74
C SER A 265 7.36 -10.94 20.27
N ILE A 266 7.22 -10.81 21.60
CA ILE A 266 6.01 -10.26 22.22
C ILE A 266 5.86 -8.77 21.92
N LYS A 267 6.96 -8.00 21.91
CA LYS A 267 6.95 -6.60 21.51
C LYS A 267 6.44 -6.46 20.07
N ASP A 268 6.98 -7.25 19.15
CA ASP A 268 6.57 -7.27 17.75
C ASP A 268 5.10 -7.68 17.55
N LEU A 269 4.60 -8.63 18.33
CA LEU A 269 3.17 -9.01 18.32
C LEU A 269 2.27 -7.81 18.66
N ARG A 270 2.63 -7.06 19.72
CA ARG A 270 1.91 -5.83 20.12
C ARG A 270 2.02 -4.75 19.06
N GLU A 271 3.20 -4.60 18.45
CA GLU A 271 3.43 -3.64 17.37
C GLU A 271 2.52 -3.92 16.17
N SER A 272 2.35 -5.19 15.77
CA SER A 272 1.42 -5.53 14.69
C SER A 272 -0.04 -5.19 15.00
N GLY A 273 -0.50 -5.41 16.24
CA GLY A 273 -1.86 -5.03 16.65
C GLY A 273 -2.07 -3.51 16.69
N MET A 274 -1.06 -2.79 17.18
CA MET A 274 -1.05 -1.33 17.21
C MET A 274 -1.02 -0.73 15.80
N GLU A 275 -0.20 -1.27 14.90
CA GLU A 275 -0.13 -0.86 13.51
C GLU A 275 -1.47 -1.06 12.80
N ALA A 276 -2.13 -2.20 13.00
CA ALA A 276 -3.49 -2.41 12.50
C ALA A 276 -4.49 -1.38 13.06
N ALA A 277 -4.41 -1.05 14.35
CA ALA A 277 -5.27 -0.04 14.98
C ALA A 277 -5.04 1.37 14.40
N VAL A 278 -3.78 1.76 14.19
CA VAL A 278 -3.43 3.03 13.55
C VAL A 278 -3.99 3.08 12.13
N LEU A 279 -3.83 2.02 11.35
CA LEU A 279 -4.37 1.94 9.98
C LEU A 279 -5.90 2.02 9.93
N ILE A 280 -6.61 1.37 10.87
CA ILE A 280 -8.07 1.48 11.00
C ILE A 280 -8.47 2.94 11.21
N GLU A 281 -7.83 3.63 12.15
CA GLU A 281 -8.17 5.01 12.48
C GLU A 281 -7.85 5.98 11.33
N LEU A 282 -6.74 5.76 10.63
CA LEU A 282 -6.42 6.50 9.40
C LEU A 282 -7.46 6.25 8.29
N GLY A 283 -7.92 5.00 8.12
CA GLY A 283 -8.99 4.65 7.17
C GLY A 283 -10.35 5.26 7.53
N ASN A 284 -10.70 5.29 8.82
CA ASN A 284 -11.90 5.95 9.31
C ASN A 284 -11.86 7.45 9.01
N ARG A 285 -10.71 8.09 9.25
CA ARG A 285 -10.51 9.51 8.92
C ARG A 285 -10.61 9.78 7.42
N ALA A 286 -10.02 8.94 6.58
CA ALA A 286 -10.17 9.08 5.13
C ALA A 286 -11.64 8.99 4.70
N SER A 287 -12.46 8.23 5.42
CA SER A 287 -13.90 8.11 5.17
C SER A 287 -14.74 9.27 5.73
N ASP A 288 -14.25 9.96 6.76
CA ASP A 288 -14.85 11.20 7.30
C ASP A 288 -13.78 12.30 7.53
N PRO A 289 -13.33 12.98 6.45
CA PRO A 289 -12.29 14.00 6.55
C PRO A 289 -12.68 15.24 7.36
N ALA A 290 -13.97 15.39 7.71
CA ALA A 290 -14.47 16.52 8.49
C ALA A 290 -14.10 16.41 9.98
N GLN A 291 -13.68 15.23 10.46
CA GLN A 291 -13.24 15.04 11.84
C GLN A 291 -11.98 15.89 12.14
N PRO A 292 -11.94 16.64 13.26
CA PRO A 292 -10.75 17.41 13.64
C PRO A 292 -9.52 16.52 13.80
N ALA A 293 -8.37 16.92 13.22
CA ALA A 293 -7.12 16.15 13.30
C ALA A 293 -6.65 15.90 14.74
N GLY A 294 -6.95 16.82 15.66
CA GLY A 294 -6.66 16.64 17.09
C GLY A 294 -7.41 15.47 17.71
N GLU A 295 -8.68 15.25 17.34
CA GLU A 295 -9.47 14.12 17.85
C GLU A 295 -8.95 12.78 17.32
N THR A 296 -8.59 12.72 16.03
CA THR A 296 -7.94 11.53 15.46
C THR A 296 -6.59 11.26 16.14
N LEU A 297 -5.76 12.28 16.36
CA LEU A 297 -4.47 12.10 17.04
C LEU A 297 -4.63 11.66 18.49
N ASP A 298 -5.62 12.17 19.21
CA ASP A 298 -5.90 11.73 20.57
C ASP A 298 -6.33 10.25 20.59
N ALA A 299 -7.15 9.80 19.64
CA ALA A 299 -7.52 8.39 19.48
C ALA A 299 -6.30 7.52 19.14
N LEU A 300 -5.46 7.95 18.19
CA LEU A 300 -4.21 7.26 17.84
C LEU A 300 -3.27 7.13 19.04
N ARG A 301 -3.12 8.19 19.83
CA ARG A 301 -2.30 8.19 21.05
C ARG A 301 -2.87 7.30 22.15
N GLU A 302 -4.18 7.09 22.19
CA GLU A 302 -4.78 6.11 23.10
C GLU A 302 -4.27 4.69 22.78
N TYR A 303 -4.22 4.32 21.50
CA TYR A 303 -3.70 3.02 21.06
C TYR A 303 -2.20 2.84 21.29
N THR A 304 -1.41 3.90 21.16
CA THR A 304 0.05 3.83 21.34
C THR A 304 0.52 4.10 22.77
N GLY A 305 -0.40 4.31 23.71
CA GLY A 305 -0.05 4.69 25.09
C GLY A 305 0.58 6.08 25.20
N GLY A 306 0.34 6.96 24.23
CA GLY A 306 0.82 8.33 24.16
C GLY A 306 2.15 8.50 23.42
N ASP A 307 2.69 7.44 22.82
CA ASP A 307 3.90 7.52 21.99
C ASP A 307 3.53 7.82 20.52
N ASP A 308 4.11 8.87 19.96
CA ASP A 308 3.86 9.25 18.56
C ASP A 308 4.74 8.44 17.59
N GLU A 309 5.82 7.82 18.05
CA GLU A 309 6.77 7.10 17.18
C GLU A 309 6.10 6.01 16.32
N PRO A 310 5.20 5.16 16.84
CA PRO A 310 4.54 4.16 16.03
C PRO A 310 3.58 4.77 14.99
N ILE A 311 2.93 5.88 15.33
CA ILE A 311 2.05 6.61 14.41
C ILE A 311 2.89 7.13 13.23
N ILE A 312 4.06 7.72 13.53
CA ILE A 312 5.00 8.24 12.54
C ILE A 312 5.53 7.11 11.64
N GLU A 313 5.91 5.97 12.20
CA GLU A 313 6.37 4.81 11.43
C GLU A 313 5.31 4.31 10.44
N VAL A 314 4.06 4.12 10.90
CA VAL A 314 2.96 3.67 10.03
C VAL A 314 2.69 4.68 8.92
N LEU A 315 2.56 5.97 9.25
CA LEU A 315 2.38 7.05 8.27
C LEU A 315 3.52 7.11 7.24
N ASN A 316 4.73 6.75 7.66
CA ASN A 316 5.88 6.70 6.78
C ASN A 316 5.96 5.41 5.95
N GLY A 317 5.27 4.33 6.33
CA GLY A 317 5.24 3.04 5.62
C GLY A 317 4.15 2.92 4.53
N ILE A 318 3.01 3.59 4.71
CA ILE A 318 1.88 3.56 3.77
C ILE A 318 2.14 4.33 2.47
N SER A 319 1.41 4.00 1.39
CA SER A 319 1.48 4.78 0.15
C SER A 319 0.96 6.20 0.37
N THR A 320 1.56 7.19 -0.28
CA THR A 320 1.09 8.58 -0.14
C THR A 320 -0.32 8.75 -0.72
N GLU A 321 -0.74 7.85 -1.61
CA GLU A 321 -2.10 7.77 -2.15
C GLU A 321 -3.13 7.37 -1.08
N PHE A 322 -2.74 6.56 -0.08
CA PHE A 322 -3.58 6.23 1.08
C PHE A 322 -3.92 7.45 1.95
N LEU A 323 -3.08 8.49 1.90
CA LEU A 323 -3.18 9.69 2.72
C LEU A 323 -4.01 10.83 2.08
N MET A 324 -4.53 10.62 0.87
CA MET A 324 -4.96 11.71 -0.02
C MET A 324 -6.15 12.54 0.48
N GLU A 325 -6.91 12.10 1.48
CA GLU A 325 -7.97 12.93 2.09
C GLU A 325 -7.82 13.00 3.62
N GLY A 326 -7.53 14.20 4.12
CA GLY A 326 -7.53 14.52 5.55
C GLY A 326 -6.21 14.27 6.30
N ALA A 327 -5.19 13.66 5.69
CA ALA A 327 -3.93 13.38 6.38
C ALA A 327 -2.99 14.58 6.55
N ARG A 328 -3.10 15.61 5.70
CA ARG A 328 -2.22 16.79 5.78
C ARG A 328 -2.29 17.46 7.16
N ASP A 329 -3.49 17.66 7.70
CA ASP A 329 -3.67 18.28 9.01
C ASP A 329 -3.09 17.40 10.14
N LEU A 330 -3.13 16.08 9.97
CA LEU A 330 -2.54 15.12 10.90
C LEU A 330 -1.00 15.18 10.85
N LEU A 331 -0.42 15.19 9.65
CA LEU A 331 1.02 15.35 9.43
C LEU A 331 1.53 16.69 9.96
N LEU A 332 0.77 17.78 9.76
CA LEU A 332 1.09 19.09 10.31
C LEU A 332 1.08 19.08 11.84
N ALA A 333 0.04 18.52 12.46
CA ALA A 333 -0.04 18.43 13.92
C ALA A 333 1.06 17.54 14.53
N LEU A 334 1.43 16.45 13.87
CA LEU A 334 2.59 15.63 14.28
C LEU A 334 3.91 16.36 14.06
N HIS A 335 4.07 17.09 12.96
CA HIS A 335 5.27 17.88 12.70
C HIS A 335 5.43 19.04 13.69
N GLU A 336 4.33 19.68 14.13
CA GLU A 336 4.37 20.68 15.19
C GLU A 336 4.90 20.10 16.52
N ALA A 337 4.54 18.85 16.83
CA ALA A 337 5.05 18.14 18.01
C ALA A 337 6.50 17.64 17.83
N HIS A 338 6.87 17.25 16.60
CA HIS A 338 8.16 16.66 16.22
C HIS A 338 8.80 17.40 15.03
N PRO A 339 9.25 18.66 15.21
CA PRO A 339 9.62 19.56 14.11
C PRO A 339 10.91 19.18 13.39
N ASP A 340 11.72 18.29 13.97
CA ASP A 340 12.99 17.83 13.42
C ASP A 340 12.90 16.39 12.87
N ASP A 341 11.72 15.75 12.89
CA ASP A 341 11.57 14.40 12.36
C ASP A 341 11.62 14.40 10.82
N HIS A 342 12.70 13.84 10.28
CA HIS A 342 12.94 13.79 8.84
C HIS A 342 11.85 13.03 8.07
N ARG A 343 11.23 11.99 8.65
CA ARG A 343 10.19 11.18 8.00
C ARG A 343 8.93 12.02 7.81
N LEU A 344 8.50 12.74 8.84
CA LEU A 344 7.34 13.63 8.79
C LEU A 344 7.55 14.77 7.79
N ILE A 345 8.72 15.43 7.82
CA ILE A 345 9.05 16.53 6.90
C ILE A 345 8.98 16.04 5.45
N ARG A 346 9.55 14.87 5.16
CA ARG A 346 9.49 14.26 3.83
C ARG A 346 8.05 13.93 3.43
N ARG A 347 7.26 13.34 4.31
CA ARG A 347 5.85 12.99 4.02
C ARG A 347 4.98 14.22 3.78
N LEU A 348 5.18 15.29 4.54
CA LEU A 348 4.50 16.56 4.30
C LEU A 348 4.88 17.15 2.94
N TYR A 349 6.17 17.13 2.60
CA TYR A 349 6.68 17.58 1.30
C TYR A 349 6.07 16.79 0.13
N GLU A 350 6.03 15.46 0.22
CA GLU A 350 5.39 14.59 -0.79
C GLU A 350 3.89 14.84 -0.92
N THR A 351 3.20 15.03 0.19
CA THR A 351 1.75 15.32 0.21
C THR A 351 1.45 16.64 -0.51
N LEU A 352 2.21 17.70 -0.23
CA LEU A 352 2.06 19.00 -0.90
C LEU A 352 2.32 18.91 -2.41
N LYS A 353 3.24 18.03 -2.85
CA LYS A 353 3.50 17.78 -4.28
C LYS A 353 2.30 17.15 -4.98
N LEU A 354 1.66 16.18 -4.33
CA LEU A 354 0.49 15.49 -4.87
C LEU A 354 -0.75 16.38 -4.90
N GLU A 355 -0.91 17.26 -3.89
CA GLU A 355 -1.95 18.29 -3.85
C GLU A 355 -1.70 19.46 -4.84
N GLU A 356 -0.63 19.40 -5.64
CA GLU A 356 -0.16 20.47 -6.54
C GLU A 356 0.12 21.81 -5.82
N ASN A 357 0.32 21.78 -4.51
CA ASN A 357 0.63 22.94 -3.68
C ASN A 357 2.14 23.23 -3.69
N TYR A 358 2.67 23.48 -4.89
CA TYR A 358 4.11 23.55 -5.14
C TYR A 358 4.79 24.72 -4.41
N ASP A 359 4.08 25.82 -4.15
CA ASP A 359 4.61 26.97 -3.43
C ASP A 359 4.95 26.61 -1.98
N GLU A 360 4.04 25.93 -1.28
CA GLU A 360 4.27 25.45 0.08
C GLU A 360 5.36 24.38 0.14
N ALA A 361 5.35 23.44 -0.83
CA ALA A 361 6.40 22.42 -0.93
C ALA A 361 7.79 23.06 -1.11
N LEU A 362 7.91 24.10 -1.96
CA LEU A 362 9.16 24.82 -2.18
C LEU A 362 9.60 25.61 -0.94
N MET A 363 8.66 26.22 -0.21
CA MET A 363 8.96 26.86 1.07
C MET A 363 9.52 25.86 2.09
N LEU A 364 8.93 24.65 2.17
CA LEU A 364 9.38 23.60 3.07
C LEU A 364 10.79 23.11 2.70
N ALA A 365 11.07 22.86 1.42
CA ALA A 365 12.41 22.51 0.95
C ALA A 365 13.45 23.61 1.22
N GLY A 366 13.04 24.89 1.18
CA GLY A 366 13.90 26.01 1.57
C GLY A 366 14.23 26.03 3.07
N GLN A 367 13.37 25.47 3.93
CA GLN A 367 13.62 25.30 5.36
C GLN A 367 14.47 24.07 5.66
N TYR A 368 14.32 23.01 4.86
CA TYR A 368 14.95 21.71 5.06
C TYR A 368 15.78 21.28 3.84
N PRO A 369 17.10 21.60 3.80
CA PRO A 369 17.94 21.40 2.61
C PRO A 369 18.12 19.96 2.12
N PHE A 370 17.77 18.96 2.94
CA PHE A 370 17.85 17.56 2.52
C PHE A 370 16.77 17.21 1.48
N LEU A 371 15.62 17.90 1.50
CA LEU A 371 14.55 17.68 0.54
C LEU A 371 14.99 17.98 -0.89
N GLU A 372 15.78 19.05 -1.09
CA GLU A 372 16.37 19.38 -2.40
C GLU A 372 17.38 18.33 -2.86
N GLN A 373 18.12 17.71 -1.93
CA GLN A 373 19.16 16.74 -2.26
C GLN A 373 18.61 15.36 -2.60
N GLU A 374 17.47 15.01 -2.02
CA GLU A 374 16.85 13.69 -2.14
C GLU A 374 15.76 13.64 -3.21
N ASP A 375 15.22 14.79 -3.63
CA ASP A 375 14.19 14.85 -4.68
C ASP A 375 14.80 15.08 -6.07
N ASP A 376 14.93 14.00 -6.84
CA ASP A 376 15.35 14.04 -8.25
C ASP A 376 14.44 14.92 -9.14
N SER A 377 13.22 15.24 -8.69
CA SER A 377 12.26 16.10 -9.36
C SER A 377 12.20 17.53 -8.81
N PHE A 378 13.12 17.93 -7.93
CA PHE A 378 13.11 19.26 -7.28
C PHE A 378 13.09 20.42 -8.28
N ASP A 379 13.91 20.35 -9.33
CA ASP A 379 13.93 21.40 -10.38
C ASP A 379 12.58 21.48 -11.12
N THR A 380 11.88 20.35 -11.28
CA THR A 380 10.53 20.32 -11.84
C THR A 380 9.51 20.94 -10.89
N LEU A 381 9.59 20.64 -9.60
CA LEU A 381 8.75 21.27 -8.58
C LEU A 381 8.92 22.80 -8.58
N LYS A 382 10.16 23.26 -8.58
CA LYS A 382 10.50 24.68 -8.60
C LYS A 382 9.97 25.36 -9.87
N LEU A 383 10.08 24.71 -11.03
CA LEU A 383 9.49 25.22 -12.27
C LEU A 383 7.97 25.35 -12.17
N ASN A 384 7.29 24.35 -11.61
CA ASN A 384 5.83 24.36 -11.48
C ASN A 384 5.36 25.48 -10.52
N ALA A 385 6.01 25.64 -9.37
CA ALA A 385 5.75 26.74 -8.42
C ALA A 385 5.96 28.12 -9.08
N LEU A 386 7.09 28.30 -9.79
CA LEU A 386 7.35 29.57 -10.46
C LEU A 386 6.34 29.85 -11.59
N SER A 387 5.88 28.82 -12.31
CA SER A 387 4.99 28.99 -13.46
C SER A 387 3.60 29.50 -13.06
N SER A 388 3.13 29.20 -11.84
CA SER A 388 1.88 29.73 -11.29
C SER A 388 2.03 31.14 -10.74
N SER A 389 3.18 31.49 -10.14
CA SER A 389 3.36 32.78 -9.45
C SER A 389 4.03 33.87 -10.31
N ASP A 390 5.06 33.53 -11.08
CA ASP A 390 5.93 34.47 -11.80
C ASP A 390 6.54 33.81 -13.06
N LYS A 391 5.87 34.00 -14.19
CA LYS A 391 6.29 33.48 -15.50
C LYS A 391 7.69 33.94 -15.91
N ASP A 392 8.14 35.13 -15.50
CA ASP A 392 9.47 35.63 -15.85
C ASP A 392 10.56 34.87 -15.08
N ALA A 393 10.34 34.65 -13.78
CA ALA A 393 11.22 33.85 -12.94
C ALA A 393 11.26 32.39 -13.42
N ALA A 394 10.11 31.80 -13.78
CA ALA A 394 10.03 30.46 -14.36
C ALA A 394 10.87 30.35 -15.65
N PHE A 395 10.71 31.33 -16.54
CA PHE A 395 11.48 31.39 -17.79
C PHE A 395 12.99 31.49 -17.54
N GLN A 396 13.42 32.35 -16.62
CA GLN A 396 14.85 32.51 -16.28
C GLN A 396 15.44 31.25 -15.65
N HIS A 397 14.70 30.60 -14.76
CA HIS A 397 15.12 29.35 -14.14
C HIS A 397 15.33 28.27 -15.21
N LEU A 398 14.32 28.00 -16.03
CA LEU A 398 14.37 26.96 -17.06
C LEU A 398 15.44 27.23 -18.13
N LEU A 399 15.59 28.49 -18.55
CA LEU A 399 16.64 28.92 -19.47
C LEU A 399 18.04 28.70 -18.88
N GLY A 400 18.22 28.95 -17.57
CA GLY A 400 19.46 28.69 -16.83
C GLY A 400 19.80 27.20 -16.79
N GLU A 401 18.83 26.38 -16.38
CA GLU A 401 18.97 24.92 -16.28
C GLU A 401 19.35 24.29 -17.63
N MET A 402 18.70 24.72 -18.71
CA MET A 402 19.00 24.24 -20.06
C MET A 402 20.38 24.68 -20.57
N LYS A 403 20.91 25.84 -20.14
CA LYS A 403 22.30 26.24 -20.45
C LYS A 403 23.31 25.28 -19.82
N GLU A 404 23.01 24.79 -18.62
CA GLU A 404 23.80 23.77 -17.92
C GLU A 404 23.49 22.33 -18.40
N LYS A 405 22.66 22.18 -19.44
CA LYS A 405 22.25 20.91 -20.06
C LYS A 405 21.38 20.02 -19.16
N ARG A 406 20.66 20.62 -18.21
CA ARG A 406 19.61 20.00 -17.39
C ARG A 406 18.23 20.38 -17.92
N MET A 407 17.20 19.63 -17.49
CA MET A 407 15.78 19.84 -17.87
C MET A 407 15.51 19.98 -19.37
N LEU A 408 16.32 19.36 -20.24
CA LEU A 408 16.21 19.58 -21.68
C LEU A 408 14.92 18.99 -22.27
N GLU A 409 14.35 18.00 -21.60
CA GLU A 409 13.06 17.38 -21.90
C GLU A 409 11.87 18.33 -21.71
N ARG A 410 12.01 19.34 -20.84
CA ARG A 410 11.00 20.39 -20.58
C ARG A 410 11.07 21.54 -21.60
N TYR A 411 11.57 21.28 -22.81
CA TYR A 411 11.75 22.33 -23.82
C TYR A 411 10.42 22.97 -24.24
N ALA A 412 9.30 22.24 -24.21
CA ALA A 412 8.00 22.77 -24.58
C ALA A 412 7.64 23.96 -23.66
N ASP A 413 7.72 23.78 -22.35
CA ASP A 413 7.48 24.80 -21.33
C ASP A 413 8.35 26.04 -21.54
N LEU A 414 9.64 25.86 -21.87
CA LEU A 414 10.54 26.99 -22.16
C LEU A 414 10.04 27.80 -23.37
N PHE A 415 9.62 27.10 -24.42
CA PHE A 415 9.13 27.75 -25.64
C PHE A 415 7.77 28.42 -25.43
N GLU A 416 6.88 27.84 -24.61
CA GLU A 416 5.61 28.45 -24.21
C GLU A 416 5.83 29.71 -23.40
N LEU A 417 6.69 29.66 -22.37
CA LEU A 417 7.06 30.82 -21.56
C LEU A 417 7.74 31.90 -22.42
N ALA A 418 8.66 31.51 -23.30
CA ALA A 418 9.33 32.44 -24.22
C ALA A 418 8.36 33.11 -25.19
N LEU A 419 7.34 32.39 -25.65
CA LEU A 419 6.30 32.91 -26.52
C LEU A 419 5.43 33.91 -25.76
N ALA A 420 4.96 33.54 -24.57
CA ALA A 420 4.10 34.38 -23.74
C ALA A 420 4.78 35.69 -23.30
N LEU A 421 6.10 35.65 -23.07
CA LEU A 421 6.89 36.80 -22.64
C LEU A 421 7.51 37.60 -23.81
N ASP A 422 7.33 37.16 -25.06
CA ASP A 422 8.00 37.71 -26.27
C ASP A 422 9.54 37.71 -26.19
N ARG A 423 10.13 36.62 -25.65
CA ARG A 423 11.58 36.45 -25.39
C ARG A 423 12.21 35.28 -26.18
N MET A 424 11.63 34.93 -27.32
CA MET A 424 12.07 33.79 -28.16
C MET A 424 13.52 33.95 -28.69
N ASP A 425 14.03 35.18 -28.75
CA ASP A 425 15.41 35.47 -29.09
C ASP A 425 16.42 34.97 -28.05
N GLU A 426 16.03 34.90 -26.78
CA GLU A 426 16.86 34.37 -25.69
C GLU A 426 16.96 32.84 -25.68
N VAL A 427 16.01 32.14 -26.31
CA VAL A 427 16.04 30.68 -26.48
C VAL A 427 16.99 30.28 -27.63
N SER A 428 17.13 31.14 -28.65
CA SER A 428 17.93 30.88 -29.85
C SER A 428 19.39 30.42 -29.60
N PRO A 429 20.14 30.95 -28.60
CA PRO A 429 21.48 30.48 -28.24
C PRO A 429 21.55 29.01 -27.80
N LEU A 430 20.47 28.43 -27.26
CA LEU A 430 20.44 27.02 -26.80
C LEU A 430 20.54 26.01 -27.94
N ARG A 431 20.45 26.44 -29.20
CA ARG A 431 20.54 25.54 -30.36
C ARG A 431 21.75 24.61 -30.31
N GLN A 432 22.91 25.10 -29.88
CA GLN A 432 24.12 24.27 -29.78
C GLN A 432 24.00 23.22 -28.66
N THR A 433 23.36 23.56 -27.55
CA THR A 433 23.06 22.66 -26.44
C THR A 433 22.17 21.50 -26.89
N PHE A 434 21.02 21.81 -27.52
CA PHE A 434 20.10 20.80 -28.04
C PHE A 434 20.73 19.94 -29.14
N ALA A 435 21.48 20.54 -30.06
CA ALA A 435 22.18 19.81 -31.10
C ALA A 435 23.25 18.85 -30.55
N ALA A 436 23.99 19.25 -29.51
CA ALA A 436 25.00 18.41 -28.86
C ALA A 436 24.36 17.18 -28.17
N LYS A 437 23.14 17.34 -27.64
CA LYS A 437 22.36 16.27 -27.01
C LYS A 437 21.46 15.51 -27.99
N ARG A 438 21.52 15.84 -29.29
CA ARG A 438 20.75 15.19 -30.37
C ARG A 438 19.24 15.31 -30.22
N ILE A 439 18.76 16.40 -29.60
CA ILE A 439 17.34 16.75 -29.55
C ILE A 439 17.01 17.47 -30.86
N THR A 440 16.55 16.67 -31.83
CA THR A 440 16.50 17.05 -33.26
C THR A 440 15.32 17.95 -33.59
N GLU A 441 14.19 17.72 -32.94
CA GLU A 441 12.94 18.44 -33.02
C GLU A 441 13.13 19.92 -32.61
N VAL A 442 13.73 20.18 -31.45
CA VAL A 442 14.07 21.54 -31.01
C VAL A 442 15.12 22.19 -31.91
N THR A 443 16.11 21.42 -32.36
CA THR A 443 17.15 21.93 -33.26
C THR A 443 16.56 22.35 -34.61
N HIS A 444 15.60 21.59 -35.15
CA HIS A 444 14.87 21.96 -36.36
C HIS A 444 14.04 23.22 -36.13
N MET A 445 13.34 23.31 -35.00
CA MET A 445 12.55 24.48 -34.65
C MET A 445 13.39 25.76 -34.57
N LEU A 446 14.48 25.76 -33.81
CA LEU A 446 15.37 26.95 -33.70
C LEU A 446 16.00 27.34 -35.05
N ASN A 447 16.33 26.37 -35.90
CA ASN A 447 16.81 26.66 -37.25
C ASN A 447 15.72 27.22 -38.17
N ALA A 448 14.46 26.82 -37.99
CA ALA A 448 13.34 27.43 -38.69
C ALA A 448 13.21 28.91 -38.31
N LEU A 449 13.23 29.24 -37.02
CA LEU A 449 13.11 30.62 -36.53
C LEU A 449 14.21 31.53 -37.08
N ASP A 450 15.46 31.07 -37.08
CA ASP A 450 16.58 31.81 -37.68
C ASP A 450 16.37 32.07 -39.19
N ARG A 451 15.78 31.12 -39.92
CA ARG A 451 15.46 31.30 -41.34
C ARG A 451 14.31 32.26 -41.56
N LEU A 452 13.26 32.19 -40.74
CA LEU A 452 12.13 33.12 -40.81
C LEU A 452 12.58 34.56 -40.54
N LYS A 453 13.40 34.78 -39.51
CA LYS A 453 14.00 36.09 -39.19
C LYS A 453 14.85 36.65 -40.34
N LYS A 454 15.49 35.78 -41.14
CA LYS A 454 16.27 36.14 -42.34
C LYS A 454 15.42 36.28 -43.62
N GLY A 455 14.09 36.22 -43.53
CA GLY A 455 13.18 36.28 -44.68
C GLY A 455 13.19 35.03 -45.57
N LYS A 456 13.83 33.93 -45.15
CA LYS A 456 13.91 32.67 -45.90
C LYS A 456 12.68 31.79 -45.64
N VAL A 457 11.50 32.32 -45.93
CA VAL A 457 10.21 31.74 -45.49
C VAL A 457 10.02 30.27 -45.90
N LYS A 458 10.23 29.93 -47.18
CA LYS A 458 10.07 28.55 -47.67
C LYS A 458 10.97 27.56 -46.93
N GLY A 459 12.20 27.97 -46.64
CA GLY A 459 13.18 27.13 -45.96
C GLY A 459 12.97 27.06 -44.45
N GLY A 460 12.27 28.04 -43.85
CA GLY A 460 11.87 28.03 -42.45
C GLY A 460 10.66 27.13 -42.21
N LEU A 461 9.61 27.25 -43.03
CA LEU A 461 8.41 26.40 -42.94
C LEU A 461 8.74 24.91 -43.11
N ALA A 462 9.58 24.56 -44.09
CA ALA A 462 10.01 23.17 -44.27
C ALA A 462 10.84 22.61 -43.08
N LEU A 463 11.41 23.47 -42.22
CA LEU A 463 12.07 23.05 -41.00
C LEU A 463 11.09 22.93 -39.83
N ILE A 464 10.02 23.73 -39.80
CA ILE A 464 8.90 23.56 -38.85
C ILE A 464 8.23 22.20 -39.08
N ASP A 465 7.90 21.86 -40.33
CA ASP A 465 7.30 20.56 -40.66
C ASP A 465 8.19 19.39 -40.20
N ARG A 466 9.52 19.56 -40.28
CA ARG A 466 10.49 18.56 -39.79
C ARG A 466 10.62 18.54 -38.28
N ALA A 467 10.43 19.68 -37.60
CA ALA A 467 10.41 19.73 -36.15
C ALA A 467 9.20 18.97 -35.61
N ILE A 468 8.01 19.23 -36.18
CA ILE A 468 6.77 18.53 -35.85
C ILE A 468 6.91 17.03 -36.14
N GLY A 469 7.39 16.67 -37.33
CA GLY A 469 7.62 15.26 -37.69
C GLY A 469 8.70 14.55 -36.84
N ALA A 470 9.51 15.28 -36.08
CA ALA A 470 10.49 14.75 -35.15
C ALA A 470 10.00 14.74 -33.68
N GLY A 471 8.78 15.20 -33.40
CA GLY A 471 8.17 15.14 -32.08
C GLY A 471 7.95 16.49 -31.38
N PHE A 472 8.24 17.63 -32.03
CA PHE A 472 7.91 18.93 -31.46
C PHE A 472 6.38 19.13 -31.42
N PRO A 473 5.78 19.65 -30.32
CA PRO A 473 4.34 19.84 -30.24
C PRO A 473 3.79 20.71 -31.37
N GLU A 474 2.82 20.19 -32.14
CA GLU A 474 2.31 20.83 -33.35
C GLU A 474 1.69 22.20 -33.06
N ASP A 475 0.82 22.25 -32.05
CA ASP A 475 0.12 23.45 -31.62
C ASP A 475 1.07 24.60 -31.24
N LEU A 476 2.10 24.27 -30.44
CA LEU A 476 3.15 25.21 -30.06
C LEU A 476 3.98 25.65 -31.28
N ALA A 477 4.34 24.72 -32.16
CA ALA A 477 5.08 25.04 -33.39
C ALA A 477 4.31 26.02 -34.27
N LEU A 478 3.00 25.83 -34.43
CA LEU A 478 2.14 26.70 -35.20
C LEU A 478 2.04 28.09 -34.58
N MET A 479 1.87 28.20 -33.25
CA MET A 479 1.90 29.48 -32.55
C MET A 479 3.20 30.26 -32.73
N ILE A 480 4.33 29.62 -32.46
CA ILE A 480 5.63 30.29 -32.63
C ILE A 480 5.84 30.70 -34.09
N SER A 481 5.38 29.88 -35.05
CA SER A 481 5.45 30.19 -36.47
C SER A 481 4.62 31.41 -36.85
N ALA A 482 3.40 31.53 -36.34
CA ALA A 482 2.52 32.68 -36.56
C ALA A 482 3.19 33.98 -36.07
N HIS A 483 3.65 33.99 -34.81
CA HIS A 483 4.38 35.12 -34.23
C HIS A 483 5.62 35.49 -35.06
N SER A 484 6.43 34.50 -35.42
CA SER A 484 7.68 34.73 -36.17
C SER A 484 7.44 35.27 -37.58
N LEU A 485 6.40 34.79 -38.27
CA LEU A 485 6.01 35.28 -39.59
C LEU A 485 5.45 36.71 -39.53
N LEU A 486 4.68 37.03 -38.50
CA LEU A 486 4.14 38.36 -38.28
C LEU A 486 5.28 39.37 -38.08
N SER A 487 6.19 39.07 -37.15
CA SER A 487 7.38 39.89 -36.88
C SER A 487 8.31 40.03 -38.09
N ALA A 488 8.33 39.04 -38.99
CA ALA A 488 9.10 39.09 -40.23
C ALA A 488 8.37 39.83 -41.38
N GLY A 489 7.19 40.39 -41.14
CA GLY A 489 6.42 41.19 -42.11
C GLY A 489 5.63 40.36 -43.12
N TYR A 490 5.16 39.16 -42.74
CA TYR A 490 4.34 38.28 -43.58
C TYR A 490 2.90 38.08 -43.06
N PRO A 491 2.13 39.16 -42.77
CA PRO A 491 0.82 39.05 -42.13
C PRO A 491 -0.20 38.26 -42.96
N LYS A 492 -0.09 38.23 -44.30
CA LYS A 492 -0.95 37.40 -45.18
C LYS A 492 -0.82 35.90 -44.89
N ARG A 493 0.39 35.43 -44.55
CA ARG A 493 0.61 34.02 -44.19
C ARG A 493 0.12 33.72 -42.78
N VAL A 494 0.26 34.68 -41.87
CA VAL A 494 -0.24 34.58 -40.50
C VAL A 494 -1.76 34.41 -40.50
N VAL A 495 -2.49 35.21 -41.29
CA VAL A 495 -3.95 35.04 -41.46
C VAL A 495 -4.30 33.60 -41.87
N GLY A 496 -3.66 33.08 -42.92
CA GLY A 496 -3.93 31.72 -43.38
C GLY A 496 -3.56 30.63 -42.36
N LEU A 497 -2.55 30.87 -41.52
CA LEU A 497 -2.19 29.97 -40.42
C LEU A 497 -3.24 30.04 -39.30
N CYS A 498 -3.62 31.24 -38.87
CA CYS A 498 -4.64 31.47 -37.83
C CYS A 498 -6.01 30.93 -38.23
N GLU A 499 -6.43 31.11 -39.49
CA GLU A 499 -7.66 30.52 -40.02
C GLU A 499 -7.63 28.99 -40.06
N ALA A 500 -6.44 28.39 -40.18
CA ALA A 500 -6.27 26.93 -40.08
C ALA A 500 -6.33 26.49 -38.61
N MET A 501 -5.67 27.20 -37.70
CA MET A 501 -5.65 26.91 -36.27
C MET A 501 -7.02 27.06 -35.60
N LEU A 502 -7.83 28.02 -36.05
CA LEU A 502 -9.23 28.15 -35.59
C LEU A 502 -10.13 26.97 -36.03
N LYS A 503 -9.63 26.05 -36.87
CA LYS A 503 -10.31 24.81 -37.27
C LYS A 503 -9.75 23.57 -36.58
N THR A 504 -8.71 23.72 -35.77
CA THR A 504 -8.07 22.67 -34.96
C THR A 504 -8.45 22.86 -33.47
N PRO A 505 -8.08 21.97 -32.54
CA PRO A 505 -8.48 22.07 -31.13
C PRO A 505 -7.70 23.13 -30.32
N LEU A 506 -6.98 24.04 -30.98
CA LEU A 506 -6.27 25.14 -30.32
C LEU A 506 -7.26 26.11 -29.67
N PRO A 507 -6.98 26.62 -28.45
CA PRO A 507 -7.82 27.62 -27.80
C PRO A 507 -7.97 28.85 -28.71
N PRO A 508 -9.20 29.22 -29.14
CA PRO A 508 -9.39 30.36 -30.02
C PRO A 508 -8.86 31.67 -29.42
N GLU A 509 -8.88 31.74 -28.09
CA GLU A 509 -8.44 32.86 -27.26
C GLU A 509 -6.98 33.26 -27.51
N ASP A 510 -6.11 32.28 -27.77
CA ASP A 510 -4.69 32.53 -28.05
C ASP A 510 -4.46 32.91 -29.52
N VAL A 511 -5.34 32.46 -30.42
CA VAL A 511 -5.21 32.63 -31.87
C VAL A 511 -5.76 33.98 -32.34
N TYR A 512 -6.86 34.46 -31.76
CA TYR A 512 -7.52 35.70 -32.18
C TYR A 512 -6.63 36.96 -32.05
N PRO A 513 -5.88 37.20 -30.95
CA PRO A 513 -5.00 38.36 -30.83
C PRO A 513 -4.00 38.47 -31.99
N LEU A 514 -3.41 37.34 -32.41
CA LEU A 514 -2.53 37.26 -33.58
C LEU A 514 -3.24 37.58 -34.89
N LEU A 515 -4.44 37.00 -35.08
CA LEU A 515 -5.24 37.18 -36.29
C LEU A 515 -5.65 38.66 -36.47
N ILE A 516 -6.11 39.29 -35.39
CA ILE A 516 -6.51 40.72 -35.37
C ILE A 516 -5.31 41.58 -35.78
N ARG A 517 -4.14 41.36 -35.19
CA ARG A 517 -2.92 42.10 -35.51
C ARG A 517 -2.50 41.90 -36.96
N ALA A 518 -2.57 40.67 -37.47
CA ALA A 518 -2.27 40.37 -38.86
C ALA A 518 -3.23 41.07 -39.85
N TYR A 519 -4.53 41.15 -39.55
CA TYR A 519 -5.48 41.90 -40.37
C TYR A 519 -5.18 43.40 -40.40
N ARG A 520 -4.85 43.99 -39.24
CA ARG A 520 -4.47 45.41 -39.14
C ARG A 520 -3.22 45.74 -39.94
N GLU A 521 -2.18 44.90 -39.87
CA GLU A 521 -0.95 45.09 -40.66
C GLU A 521 -1.19 44.97 -42.18
N LEU A 522 -2.26 44.29 -42.60
CA LEU A 522 -2.70 44.24 -44.00
C LEU A 522 -3.62 45.41 -44.42
N GLY A 523 -4.01 46.29 -43.49
CA GLY A 523 -5.01 47.33 -43.73
C GLY A 523 -6.45 46.81 -43.87
N ARG A 524 -6.72 45.58 -43.40
CA ARG A 524 -8.03 44.91 -43.45
C ARG A 524 -8.84 45.20 -42.18
N GLU A 525 -9.20 46.47 -41.99
CA GLU A 525 -9.78 46.96 -40.73
C GLU A 525 -11.19 46.41 -40.46
N ALA A 526 -11.96 46.08 -41.51
CA ALA A 526 -13.29 45.49 -41.34
C ALA A 526 -13.17 44.08 -40.74
N GLU A 527 -12.29 43.25 -41.28
CA GLU A 527 -12.05 41.89 -40.81
C GLU A 527 -11.36 41.86 -39.44
N ALA A 528 -10.51 42.84 -39.15
CA ALA A 528 -9.93 43.01 -37.81
C ALA A 528 -11.03 43.25 -36.75
N ARG A 529 -12.02 44.10 -37.04
CA ARG A 529 -13.15 44.36 -36.12
C ARG A 529 -14.07 43.16 -35.97
N GLU A 530 -14.28 42.39 -37.04
CA GLU A 530 -15.05 41.14 -36.95
C GLU A 530 -14.34 40.11 -36.06
N ALA A 531 -13.02 39.97 -36.20
CA ALA A 531 -12.22 39.09 -35.34
C ALA A 531 -12.19 39.59 -33.88
N GLU A 532 -12.14 40.90 -33.64
CA GLU A 532 -12.26 41.49 -32.30
C GLU A 532 -13.62 41.20 -31.67
N ALA A 533 -14.72 41.36 -32.41
CA ALA A 533 -16.05 41.06 -31.90
C ALA A 533 -16.21 39.57 -31.56
N ALA A 534 -15.60 38.67 -32.35
CA ALA A 534 -15.57 37.25 -32.06
C ALA A 534 -14.74 36.93 -30.81
N PHE A 535 -13.60 37.59 -30.63
CA PHE A 535 -12.76 37.46 -29.44
C PHE A 535 -13.46 37.98 -28.17
N GLU A 536 -14.11 39.14 -28.25
CA GLU A 536 -14.89 39.70 -27.12
C GLU A 536 -16.08 38.81 -26.75
N ALA A 537 -16.70 38.11 -27.71
CA ALA A 537 -17.79 37.18 -27.45
C ALA A 537 -17.33 35.94 -26.67
N LEU A 538 -16.08 35.51 -26.85
CA LEU A 538 -15.49 34.39 -26.12
C LEU A 538 -15.12 34.76 -24.67
N GLN A 539 -14.86 36.03 -24.39
CA GLN A 539 -14.50 36.50 -23.04
C GLN A 539 -15.70 36.82 -22.14
N ARG A 540 -16.93 36.70 -22.65
CA ARG A 540 -18.13 36.90 -21.83
C ARG A 540 -18.46 35.59 -21.10
N PRO A 541 -18.62 35.61 -19.77
CA PRO A 541 -19.11 34.43 -19.06
C PRO A 541 -20.50 34.07 -19.61
N GLU A 542 -20.70 32.80 -19.95
CA GLU A 542 -22.04 32.27 -20.20
C GLU A 542 -22.89 32.57 -18.95
N VAL A 543 -24.05 33.21 -19.17
CA VAL A 543 -25.03 33.53 -18.12
C VAL A 543 -25.85 32.30 -17.79
#